data_AF-A0A0J6FPB3-F1
#
_entry.id   AF-A0A0J6FPB3-F1
#
_cell.length_a   1.000
_cell.length_b   1.000
_cell.length_c   1.000
_cell.angle_alpha   90.00
_cell.angle_beta   90.00
_cell.angle_gamma   90.00
#
_symmetry.space_group_name_H-M   'P 1'
#
loop_
_entity.id
_entity.type
_entity.pdbx_description
1 polymer ?
#
loop_
_entity_poly.entity_id
_entity_poly.type
_entity_poly.pdbx_seq_one_letter_code
_entity_poly.pdbx_strand_id
1 'polypeptide(L)'
;MEAKSLTTSQMAKAAGCSERTITHIRKNLWLFGSASPPLIHAGRPRSITPPMLDALCDHLTEKPGLYVDEMVVVLQDEFDILTSTASVKRALCPAGWTKTSSVDYHGMRQLQALLRPT
;
A
#
# COMPACT_ATOMS: atom_id res chain seq x y z
N MET A 1 -32.86 -27.05 -4.42
CA MET A 1 -32.62 -26.50 -5.77
C MET A 1 -31.25 -26.98 -6.21
N GLU A 2 -31.18 -28.02 -7.04
CA GLU A 2 -29.91 -28.48 -7.61
C GLU A 2 -29.40 -27.40 -8.56
N ALA A 3 -28.27 -26.77 -8.22
CA ALA A 3 -27.60 -25.86 -9.13
C ALA A 3 -27.06 -26.67 -10.31
N LYS A 4 -27.70 -26.53 -11.47
CA LYS A 4 -27.21 -27.11 -12.73
C LYS A 4 -25.80 -26.56 -12.99
N SER A 5 -24.78 -27.39 -12.81
CA SER A 5 -23.40 -26.98 -13.02
C SER A 5 -23.14 -26.84 -14.52
N LEU A 6 -23.02 -25.60 -14.99
CA LEU A 6 -22.61 -25.33 -16.36
C LEU A 6 -21.16 -25.80 -16.55
N THR A 7 -20.91 -26.49 -17.66
CA THR A 7 -19.55 -26.85 -18.04
C THR A 7 -18.77 -25.60 -18.45
N THR A 8 -17.44 -25.65 -18.34
CA THR A 8 -16.56 -24.53 -18.72
C THR A 8 -16.80 -24.07 -20.16
N SER A 9 -17.03 -25.01 -21.07
CA SER A 9 -17.30 -24.73 -22.49
C SER A 9 -18.63 -23.99 -22.70
N GLN A 10 -19.68 -24.38 -21.97
CA GLN A 10 -20.97 -23.68 -22.02
C GLN A 10 -20.87 -22.24 -21.50
N MET A 11 -20.16 -22.05 -20.38
CA MET A 11 -19.91 -20.72 -19.82
C MET A 11 -19.06 -19.87 -20.76
N ALA A 12 -18.02 -20.44 -21.36
CA ALA A 12 -17.12 -19.77 -22.30
C ALA A 12 -17.90 -19.29 -23.54
N LYS A 13 -18.73 -20.16 -24.13
CA LYS A 13 -19.59 -19.83 -25.26
C LYS A 13 -20.59 -18.73 -24.92
N ALA A 14 -21.24 -18.81 -23.75
CA ALA A 14 -22.21 -17.80 -23.30
C ALA A 14 -21.56 -16.44 -23.04
N ALA A 15 -20.34 -16.42 -22.50
CA ALA A 15 -19.59 -15.20 -22.19
C ALA A 15 -18.79 -14.64 -23.38
N GLY A 16 -18.71 -15.36 -24.51
CA GLY A 16 -17.87 -14.96 -25.65
C GLY A 16 -16.37 -14.99 -25.34
N CYS A 17 -15.93 -15.81 -24.39
CA CYS A 17 -14.56 -15.86 -23.88
C CYS A 17 -13.93 -17.24 -24.09
N SER A 18 -12.61 -17.34 -23.91
CA SER A 18 -11.92 -18.62 -23.91
C SER A 18 -12.22 -19.44 -22.64
N GLU A 19 -12.15 -20.77 -22.73
CA GLU A 19 -12.27 -21.65 -21.56
C GLU A 19 -11.18 -21.39 -20.51
N ARG A 20 -9.99 -20.93 -20.95
CA ARG A 20 -8.90 -20.49 -20.06
C ARG A 20 -9.34 -19.31 -19.19
N THR A 21 -10.06 -18.35 -19.75
CA THR A 21 -10.60 -17.19 -19.02
C THR A 21 -11.58 -17.63 -17.94
N ILE A 22 -12.51 -18.53 -18.26
CA ILE A 22 -13.46 -19.09 -17.28
C ILE A 22 -12.73 -19.81 -16.14
N THR A 23 -11.69 -20.59 -16.48
CA THR A 23 -10.88 -21.31 -15.49
C THR A 23 -10.13 -20.35 -14.58
N HIS A 24 -9.54 -19.28 -15.13
CA HIS A 24 -8.84 -18.25 -14.36
C HIS A 24 -9.81 -17.50 -13.42
N ILE A 25 -10.98 -17.09 -13.91
CA ILE A 25 -12.00 -16.42 -13.09
C ILE A 25 -12.49 -17.34 -11.97
N ARG A 26 -12.77 -18.63 -12.26
CA ARG A 26 -13.14 -19.60 -11.23
C ARG A 26 -12.06 -19.74 -10.16
N LYS A 27 -10.79 -19.80 -10.55
CA LYS A 27 -9.66 -19.85 -9.61
C LYS A 27 -9.60 -18.59 -8.75
N ASN A 28 -9.74 -17.40 -9.36
CA ASN A 28 -9.72 -16.15 -8.60
C ASN A 28 -10.90 -16.05 -7.63
N LEU A 29 -12.10 -16.45 -8.05
CA LEU A 29 -13.28 -16.51 -7.18
C LEU A 29 -13.07 -17.46 -6.01
N TRP A 30 -12.43 -18.62 -6.25
CA TRP A 30 -12.14 -19.59 -5.20
C TRP A 30 -11.06 -19.11 -4.22
N LEU A 31 -10.00 -18.47 -4.72
CA LEU A 31 -8.87 -18.01 -3.89
C LEU A 31 -9.14 -16.68 -3.18
N PHE A 32 -9.80 -15.74 -3.86
CA PHE A 32 -9.89 -14.34 -3.45
C PHE A 32 -11.33 -13.85 -3.27
N GLY A 33 -12.34 -14.68 -3.57
CA GLY A 33 -13.75 -14.26 -3.52
C GLY A 33 -14.17 -13.26 -4.61
N SER A 34 -13.26 -12.91 -5.52
CA SER A 34 -13.47 -11.93 -6.60
C SER A 34 -12.98 -12.50 -7.93
N ALA A 35 -13.58 -12.06 -9.05
CA ALA A 35 -13.11 -12.43 -10.38
C ALA A 35 -11.71 -11.83 -10.69
N SER A 36 -11.39 -10.72 -10.03
CA SER A 36 -10.10 -10.04 -10.13
C SER A 36 -9.21 -10.43 -8.94
N PRO A 37 -7.92 -10.75 -9.17
CA PRO A 37 -6.99 -10.98 -8.09
C PRO A 37 -6.71 -9.66 -7.34
N PRO A 38 -6.29 -9.71 -6.06
CA PRO A 38 -5.81 -8.53 -5.36
C PRO A 38 -4.57 -7.95 -6.04
N LEU A 39 -4.36 -6.64 -5.88
CA LEU A 39 -3.15 -5.98 -6.34
C LEU A 39 -1.94 -6.48 -5.56
N ILE A 40 -1.10 -7.29 -6.22
CA ILE A 40 0.18 -7.73 -5.68
C ILE A 40 1.23 -6.71 -6.13
N HIS A 41 1.79 -5.95 -5.18
CA HIS A 41 2.92 -5.07 -5.46
C HIS A 41 4.16 -5.91 -5.74
N ALA A 42 4.45 -6.12 -7.03
CA ALA A 42 5.68 -6.78 -7.44
C ALA A 42 6.89 -5.88 -7.16
N GLY A 43 7.94 -6.44 -6.56
CA GLY A 43 9.22 -5.76 -6.35
C GLY A 43 9.83 -6.01 -4.98
N ARG A 44 10.97 -5.36 -4.74
CA ARG A 44 11.65 -5.40 -3.44
C ARG A 44 10.82 -4.64 -2.41
N PRO A 45 10.63 -5.18 -1.18
CA PRO A 45 10.04 -4.42 -0.08
C PRO A 45 10.75 -3.08 0.14
N ARG A 46 10.00 -2.07 0.56
CA ARG A 46 10.57 -0.76 0.90
C ARG A 46 11.57 -0.93 2.05
N SER A 47 12.69 -0.20 1.97
CA SER A 47 13.69 -0.18 3.05
C SER A 47 13.16 0.51 4.31
N ILE A 48 12.30 1.52 4.13
CA ILE A 48 11.58 2.18 5.21
C ILE A 48 10.22 1.53 5.30
N THR A 49 9.98 0.80 6.40
CA THR A 49 8.71 0.13 6.64
C THR A 49 7.65 1.14 7.13
N PRO A 50 6.35 0.85 6.98
CA PRO A 50 5.30 1.77 7.44
C PRO A 50 5.42 2.19 8.92
N PRO A 51 5.73 1.30 9.89
CA PRO A 51 5.90 1.72 11.28
C PRO A 51 7.04 2.72 11.51
N MET A 52 8.14 2.57 10.76
CA MET A 52 9.29 3.48 10.84
C MET A 52 8.96 4.84 10.26
N LEU A 53 8.14 4.86 9.21
CA LEU A 53 7.63 6.10 8.64
C LEU A 53 6.70 6.80 9.65
N ASP A 54 5.81 6.07 10.33
CA ASP A 54 4.92 6.62 11.34
C ASP A 54 5.73 7.25 12.50
N ALA A 55 6.74 6.55 13.03
CA ALA A 55 7.64 7.08 14.07
C ALA A 55 8.39 8.36 13.62
N LEU A 56 8.89 8.37 12.38
CA LEU A 56 9.51 9.56 11.81
C LEU A 56 8.52 10.72 11.70
N CYS A 57 7.27 10.46 11.32
CA CYS A 57 6.22 11.49 11.24
C CYS A 57 5.88 12.06 12.63
N ASP A 58 5.90 11.22 13.66
CA ASP A 58 5.66 11.66 15.04
C ASP A 58 6.81 12.57 15.52
N HIS A 59 8.07 12.20 15.24
CA HIS A 59 9.24 13.07 15.47
C HIS A 59 9.14 14.42 14.75
N LEU A 60 8.67 14.41 13.50
CA LEU A 60 8.48 15.63 12.73
C LEU A 60 7.30 16.47 13.20
N THR A 61 6.34 15.88 13.92
CA THR A 61 5.26 16.63 14.57
C THR A 61 5.79 17.43 15.75
N GLU A 62 6.76 16.89 16.50
CA GLU A 62 7.43 17.60 17.59
C GLU A 62 8.43 18.65 17.06
N LYS A 63 9.18 18.31 16.01
CA LYS A 63 10.20 19.19 15.41
C LYS A 63 10.08 19.23 13.88
N PRO A 64 9.16 20.04 13.33
CA PRO A 64 8.87 20.03 11.89
C PRO A 64 9.95 20.66 11.01
N GLY A 65 10.97 21.28 11.61
CA GLY A 65 12.10 21.90 10.92
C GLY A 65 13.31 20.99 10.71
N LEU A 66 13.23 19.70 11.05
CA LEU A 66 14.32 18.75 10.83
C LEU A 66 14.73 18.67 9.35
N TYR A 67 16.02 18.75 9.10
CA TYR A 67 16.57 18.51 7.77
C TYR A 67 16.49 17.02 7.42
N VAL A 68 16.44 16.72 6.12
CA VAL A 68 16.36 15.33 5.64
C VAL A 68 17.55 14.50 6.10
N ASP A 69 18.73 15.12 6.23
CA ASP A 69 19.92 14.45 6.72
C ASP A 69 19.79 14.08 8.22
N GLU A 70 19.15 14.95 9.01
CA GLU A 70 18.83 14.65 10.41
C GLU A 70 17.77 13.55 10.53
N MET A 71 16.79 13.51 9.62
CA MET A 71 15.79 12.41 9.58
C MET A 71 16.45 11.05 9.30
N VAL A 72 17.51 11.01 8.48
CA VAL A 72 18.29 9.79 8.27
C VAL A 72 18.96 9.35 9.58
N VAL A 73 19.52 10.29 10.35
CA VAL A 73 20.12 10.00 11.66
C VAL A 73 19.08 9.48 12.63
N VAL A 74 17.88 10.06 12.69
CA VAL A 74 16.79 9.57 13.55
C VAL A 74 16.43 8.12 13.20
N LEU A 75 16.26 7.81 11.92
CA LEU A 75 15.96 6.44 11.48
C LEU A 75 17.10 5.46 11.77
N GLN A 76 18.35 5.93 11.76
CA GLN A 76 19.50 5.11 12.11
C GLN A 76 19.57 4.88 13.62
N ASP A 77 19.34 5.90 14.44
CA ASP A 77 19.40 5.82 15.91
C ASP A 77 18.27 4.95 16.47
N GLU A 78 17.04 5.12 15.96
CA GLU A 78 15.86 4.43 16.49
C GLU A 78 15.69 3.00 15.93
N PHE A 79 16.11 2.74 14.69
CA PHE A 79 15.83 1.48 14.00
C PHE A 79 17.08 0.75 13.46
N ASP A 80 18.29 1.28 13.68
CA ASP A 80 19.56 0.73 13.20
C ASP A 80 19.57 0.48 11.66
N ILE A 81 18.90 1.37 10.90
CA ILE A 81 18.89 1.27 9.44
C ILE A 81 19.68 2.38 8.75
N LEU A 82 20.56 1.97 7.85
CA LEU A 82 21.26 2.89 6.95
C LEU A 82 20.35 3.22 5.75
N THR A 83 19.76 4.41 5.78
CA THR A 83 18.93 4.92 4.67
C THR A 83 19.58 6.08 3.96
N SER A 84 19.28 6.23 2.67
CA SER A 84 19.66 7.43 1.93
C SER A 84 18.59 8.51 2.06
N THR A 85 19.00 9.77 1.97
CA THR A 85 18.11 10.94 1.96
C THR A 85 17.01 10.84 0.89
N ALA A 86 17.35 10.28 -0.28
CA ALA A 86 16.39 10.01 -1.35
C ALA A 86 15.32 8.97 -0.95
N SER A 87 15.69 7.97 -0.13
CA SER A 87 14.75 6.97 0.37
C SER A 87 13.78 7.58 1.38
N VAL A 88 14.28 8.45 2.27
CA VAL A 88 13.45 9.21 3.21
C VAL A 88 12.45 10.10 2.45
N LYS A 89 12.91 10.89 1.48
CA LYS A 89 12.03 11.73 0.65
C LYS A 89 10.94 10.92 -0.06
N ARG A 90 11.30 9.78 -0.66
CA ARG A 90 10.33 8.88 -1.31
C ARG A 90 9.34 8.27 -0.34
N ALA A 91 9.74 7.98 0.89
CA ALA A 91 8.86 7.44 1.92
C ALA A 91 7.88 8.50 2.45
N LEU A 92 8.33 9.75 2.56
CA LEU A 92 7.54 10.90 2.99
C LEU A 92 6.49 11.35 1.96
N CYS A 93 6.77 11.23 0.65
CA CYS A 93 5.84 11.65 -0.41
C CYS A 93 4.43 11.02 -0.29
N PRO A 94 4.27 9.68 -0.18
CA PRO A 94 2.95 9.06 0.03
C PRO A 94 2.27 9.48 1.33
N ALA A 95 3.04 9.84 2.36
CA ALA A 95 2.52 10.31 3.63
C ALA A 95 2.11 11.80 3.60
N GLY A 96 2.25 12.47 2.46
CA GLY A 96 1.89 13.89 2.30
C GLY A 96 2.89 14.85 2.93
N TRP A 97 4.07 14.37 3.35
CA TRP A 97 5.06 15.21 4.02
C TRP A 97 5.86 16.03 3.01
N THR A 98 5.47 17.29 2.88
CA THR A 98 6.19 18.34 2.16
C THR A 98 6.66 19.43 3.13
N LYS A 99 7.63 20.26 2.73
CA LYS A 99 8.16 21.36 3.57
C LYS A 99 7.04 22.29 4.10
N THR A 100 5.92 22.37 3.39
CA THR A 100 4.77 23.22 3.73
C THR A 100 3.85 22.61 4.79
N SER A 101 3.77 21.29 4.91
CA SER A 101 2.73 20.63 5.70
C SER A 101 3.00 20.58 7.20
N SER A 102 4.16 21.06 7.67
CA SER A 102 4.50 21.35 9.09
C SER A 102 3.35 22.00 9.87
N VAL A 103 2.57 22.83 9.17
CA VAL A 103 1.52 23.67 9.76
C VAL A 103 0.15 22.96 9.87
N ASP A 104 -0.09 21.87 9.14
CA ASP A 104 -1.44 21.28 8.93
C ASP A 104 -1.57 19.77 9.28
N TYR A 105 -0.56 19.16 9.93
CA TYR A 105 -0.53 17.70 10.17
C TYR A 105 -1.69 17.14 10.99
N HIS A 106 -2.28 17.94 11.91
CA HIS A 106 -3.40 17.48 12.73
C HIS A 106 -4.66 17.19 11.89
N GLY A 107 -4.91 17.95 10.83
CA GLY A 107 -6.04 17.75 9.92
C GLY A 107 -5.83 16.58 8.94
N MET A 108 -4.58 16.33 8.52
CA MET A 108 -4.28 15.24 7.57
C MET A 108 -4.27 13.85 8.22
N ARG A 109 -3.90 13.73 9.50
CA ARG A 109 -3.96 12.45 10.25
C ARG A 109 -5.39 11.91 10.36
N GLN A 110 -6.37 12.80 10.51
CA GLN A 110 -7.81 12.46 10.53
C GLN A 110 -8.27 11.92 9.16
N LEU A 111 -7.84 12.54 8.05
CA LEU A 111 -8.23 12.11 6.70
C LEU A 111 -7.59 10.79 6.28
N GLN A 112 -6.33 10.53 6.65
CA GLN A 112 -5.67 9.24 6.37
C GLN A 112 -6.24 8.08 7.20
N ALA A 113 -6.65 8.33 8.45
CA ALA A 113 -7.31 7.31 9.29
C ALA A 113 -8.69 6.89 8.73
N LEU A 114 -9.40 7.80 8.05
CA LEU A 114 -10.68 7.53 7.40
C LEU A 114 -10.55 6.80 6.05
N LEU A 115 -9.33 6.66 5.51
CA LEU A 115 -9.05 6.07 4.20
C LEU A 115 -8.35 4.70 4.26
N ARG A 116 -8.07 4.15 5.45
CA ARG A 116 -7.62 2.75 5.61
C ARG A 116 -8.85 1.83 5.68
N PRO A 117 -9.08 0.92 4.71
CA PRO A 117 -10.15 -0.06 4.83
C PRO A 117 -9.75 -1.08 5.90
N THR A 118 -10.65 -1.30 6.86
CA THR A 118 -10.62 -2.38 7.87
C THR A 118 -10.64 -3.75 7.23
#